data_AF-A0A2A4C6L0-F1
#
_entry.id   AF-A0A2A4C6L0-F1
#
_cell.length_a   1.000
_cell.length_b   1.000
_cell.length_c   1.000
_cell.angle_alpha   90.00
_cell.angle_beta   90.00
_cell.angle_gamma   90.00
#
_symmetry.space_group_name_H-M   'P 1'
#
loop_
_entity.id
_entity.type
_entity.pdbx_description
1 polymer ?
#
loop_
_entity_poly.entity_id
_entity_poly.type
_entity_poly.pdbx_seq_one_letter_code
_entity_poly.pdbx_strand_id
1 'polypeptide(L)'
;MDTWSQRATKDASGHRGRQTYAARTRTFGKFLSIIGNRKAFEQPVDKVDEDMKNKRVSPTSNRSYAAQEDRDRNGLNGSTYGRVTAYCCPHDQVISAVTVQGIGWRGISKHELDDISAAGVLTQRVFASGFPVGVQKPYRYWEDDWRHGKPGTKSGFWYPPSPPAKFNLIGAVKGNESVWGIAATLATAPLMFVVTGISSALNMLRVNADPPKGWTVVADAPALDDPFPPKALRFGKPVETKDGDAVSDFNEGNDPPAAWRDANKADADKRADDPYDQYKAKNEDSVAQGTAATEAGQRYEDRALMRMEARRTLNTEWLDGDGHVIGEDGKSAIPEGYKEWRDKQIVDWLDRGATNSPTNHSTTMTNPEHAEKALAYDVAVGRCYLTEKQLKSLRIQADWRMGDGIPSGNPNKTYADYFASGTLDRTPLHEWVHTEESEGKMPIAILDEREGQLYLKVGGAV
;
A
#
# COMPACT_ATOMS: atom_id res chain seq x y z
N MET A 1 17.68 -0.63 -10.09
CA MET A 1 16.77 0.44 -9.60
C MET A 1 16.36 0.20 -8.15
N ASP A 2 15.84 -0.98 -7.84
CA ASP A 2 15.43 -1.39 -6.50
C ASP A 2 16.50 -1.19 -5.41
N THR A 3 17.64 -1.89 -5.50
CA THR A 3 18.74 -1.76 -4.53
C THR A 3 19.27 -0.32 -4.41
N TRP A 4 19.27 0.45 -5.50
CA TRP A 4 19.67 1.86 -5.51
C TRP A 4 18.68 2.78 -4.79
N SER A 5 17.37 2.50 -4.88
CA SER A 5 16.34 3.27 -4.19
C SER A 5 16.46 3.18 -2.67
N GLN A 6 16.96 2.05 -2.16
CA GLN A 6 17.15 1.79 -0.73
C GLN A 6 18.59 2.07 -0.25
N ARG A 7 19.42 2.77 -1.05
CA ARG A 7 20.84 3.00 -0.72
C ARG A 7 21.06 3.83 0.54
N ALA A 8 20.09 4.65 0.95
CA ALA A 8 20.22 5.51 2.12
C ALA A 8 20.21 4.72 3.43
N THR A 9 19.53 3.57 3.46
CA THR A 9 19.41 2.72 4.64
C THR A 9 20.61 1.77 4.74
N LYS A 10 21.09 1.53 5.97
CA LYS A 10 22.24 0.70 6.27
C LYS A 10 21.87 -0.40 7.26
N ASP A 11 22.54 -1.55 7.16
CA ASP A 11 22.57 -2.53 8.26
C ASP A 11 23.65 -2.17 9.30
N ALA A 12 23.76 -2.97 10.36
CA ALA A 12 24.74 -2.77 11.43
C ALA A 12 26.21 -2.84 10.96
N SER A 13 26.47 -3.48 9.81
CA SER A 13 27.80 -3.55 9.18
C SER A 13 28.04 -2.42 8.18
N GLY A 14 27.07 -1.52 8.00
CA GLY A 14 27.14 -0.41 7.06
C GLY A 14 26.86 -0.79 5.60
N HIS A 15 26.42 -2.03 5.32
CA HIS A 15 25.97 -2.40 3.98
C HIS A 15 24.67 -1.67 3.66
N ARG A 16 24.50 -1.29 2.39
CA ARG A 16 23.38 -0.49 1.90
C ARG A 16 22.51 -1.28 0.94
N GLY A 17 21.31 -0.78 0.69
CA GLY A 17 20.42 -1.30 -0.34
C GLY A 17 19.35 -2.24 0.19
N ARG A 18 18.84 -3.11 -0.70
CA ARG A 18 17.75 -4.05 -0.41
C ARG A 18 18.17 -5.07 0.64
N GLN A 19 17.20 -5.48 1.46
CA GLN A 19 17.34 -6.61 2.37
C GLN A 19 17.65 -7.90 1.58
N THR A 20 18.59 -8.70 2.08
CA THR A 20 18.92 -9.99 1.45
C THR A 20 17.70 -10.91 1.44
N TYR A 21 17.66 -11.84 0.49
CA TYR A 21 16.61 -12.85 0.43
C TYR A 21 16.49 -13.64 1.75
N ALA A 22 17.63 -14.08 2.30
CA ALA A 22 17.69 -14.84 3.55
C ALA A 22 17.16 -14.04 4.76
N ALA A 23 17.49 -12.75 4.86
CA ALA A 23 16.97 -11.90 5.93
C ALA A 23 15.45 -11.73 5.83
N ARG A 24 14.92 -11.55 4.61
CA ARG A 24 13.48 -11.41 4.35
C ARG A 24 12.71 -12.69 4.68
N THR A 25 13.17 -13.86 4.22
CA THR A 25 12.47 -15.13 4.47
C THR A 25 12.48 -15.51 5.94
N ARG A 26 13.61 -15.38 6.63
CA ARG A 26 13.72 -15.68 8.07
C ARG A 26 12.88 -14.75 8.93
N THR A 27 12.94 -13.44 8.65
CA THR A 27 12.15 -12.43 9.38
C THR A 27 10.65 -12.68 9.19
N PHE A 28 10.22 -12.96 7.95
CA PHE A 28 8.81 -13.25 7.68
C PHE A 28 8.36 -14.58 8.31
N GLY A 29 9.17 -15.64 8.22
CA GLY A 29 8.91 -16.91 8.90
C GLY A 29 8.77 -16.74 10.42
N LYS A 30 9.60 -15.88 11.03
CA LYS A 30 9.49 -15.56 12.45
C LYS A 30 8.19 -14.85 12.79
N PHE A 31 7.79 -13.85 12.00
CA PHE A 31 6.49 -13.17 12.14
C PHE A 31 5.34 -14.19 12.08
N LEU A 32 5.35 -15.07 11.08
CA LEU A 32 4.34 -16.11 10.95
C LEU A 32 4.32 -17.06 12.15
N SER A 33 5.48 -17.44 12.71
CA SER A 33 5.52 -18.27 13.91
C SER A 33 4.84 -17.63 15.12
N ILE A 34 4.93 -16.30 15.27
CA ILE A 34 4.28 -15.55 16.35
C ILE A 34 2.76 -15.61 16.20
N ILE A 35 2.28 -15.43 14.96
CA ILE A 35 0.86 -15.58 14.62
C ILE A 35 0.41 -17.02 14.83
N GLY A 36 1.17 -18.01 14.33
CA GLY A 36 0.91 -19.44 14.50
C GLY A 36 0.69 -19.87 15.94
N ASN A 37 1.50 -19.33 16.87
CA ASN A 37 1.34 -19.57 18.31
C ASN A 37 -0.02 -19.10 18.86
N ARG A 38 -0.74 -18.21 18.16
CA ARG A 38 -2.08 -17.76 18.58
C ARG A 38 -3.14 -18.85 18.40
N LYS A 39 -2.87 -19.91 17.64
CA LYS A 39 -3.75 -21.08 17.51
C LYS A 39 -4.08 -21.71 18.87
N ALA A 40 -3.12 -21.72 19.80
CA ALA A 40 -3.31 -22.25 21.16
C ALA A 40 -4.33 -21.45 22.01
N PHE A 41 -4.75 -20.27 21.54
CA PHE A 41 -5.70 -19.39 22.22
C PHE A 41 -7.08 -19.36 21.53
N GLU A 42 -7.32 -20.26 20.57
CA GLU A 42 -8.66 -20.42 19.99
C GLU A 42 -9.67 -20.79 21.08
N GLN A 43 -10.81 -20.09 21.11
CA GLN A 43 -11.83 -20.30 22.14
C GLN A 43 -12.45 -21.70 22.00
N PRO A 44 -12.94 -22.33 23.09
CA PRO A 44 -13.68 -23.60 22.98
C PRO A 44 -14.93 -23.45 22.10
N VAL A 45 -15.21 -24.43 21.25
CA VAL A 45 -16.36 -24.44 20.31
C VAL A 45 -17.67 -24.15 21.03
N ASP A 46 -17.99 -24.95 22.05
CA ASP A 46 -19.25 -24.83 22.79
C ASP A 46 -19.41 -23.45 23.39
N LYS A 47 -18.30 -22.81 23.80
CA LYS A 47 -18.33 -21.47 24.39
C LYS A 47 -18.61 -20.40 23.34
N VAL A 48 -18.00 -20.50 22.17
CA VAL A 48 -18.28 -19.58 21.05
C VAL A 48 -19.75 -19.68 20.64
N ASP A 49 -20.27 -20.90 20.47
CA ASP A 49 -21.66 -21.12 20.07
C ASP A 49 -22.65 -20.68 21.16
N GLU A 50 -22.33 -20.92 22.43
CA GLU A 50 -23.11 -20.43 23.58
C GLU A 50 -23.11 -18.90 23.65
N ASP A 51 -21.98 -18.23 23.43
CA ASP A 51 -21.90 -16.77 23.60
C ASP A 51 -22.44 -16.01 22.39
N MET A 52 -22.28 -16.55 21.18
CA MET A 52 -22.80 -15.93 19.96
C MET A 52 -24.28 -16.24 19.74
N LYS A 53 -24.76 -17.44 20.11
CA LYS A 53 -26.14 -17.95 19.88
C LYS A 53 -26.71 -17.60 18.50
N ASN A 54 -25.86 -17.56 17.47
CA ASN A 54 -26.27 -17.06 16.16
C ASN A 54 -26.98 -18.17 15.36
N LYS A 55 -28.31 -18.09 15.29
CA LYS A 55 -29.13 -19.00 14.48
C LYS A 55 -29.51 -18.43 13.11
N ARG A 56 -29.01 -17.24 12.75
CA ARG A 56 -29.33 -16.61 11.47
C ARG A 56 -28.68 -17.41 10.35
N VAL A 57 -29.49 -17.78 9.36
CA VAL A 57 -29.02 -18.37 8.11
C VAL A 57 -28.43 -17.26 7.23
N SER A 58 -27.19 -17.42 6.81
CA SER A 58 -26.55 -16.54 5.83
C SER A 58 -27.29 -16.66 4.49
N PRO A 59 -27.67 -15.55 3.84
CA PRO A 59 -28.26 -15.60 2.50
C PRO A 59 -27.28 -16.12 1.43
N THR A 60 -25.97 -16.02 1.70
CA THR A 60 -24.91 -16.34 0.73
C THR A 60 -24.49 -17.80 0.82
N SER A 61 -24.32 -18.34 2.03
CA SER A 61 -23.99 -19.77 2.21
C SER A 61 -25.20 -20.67 2.45
N ASN A 62 -26.38 -20.10 2.70
CA ASN A 62 -27.59 -20.81 3.12
C ASN A 62 -27.40 -21.70 4.37
N ARG A 63 -26.54 -21.25 5.30
CA ARG A 63 -26.21 -21.97 6.55
C ARG A 63 -26.19 -21.02 7.74
N SER A 64 -26.51 -21.54 8.92
CA SER A 64 -26.24 -20.84 10.19
C SER A 64 -24.78 -21.01 10.61
N TYR A 65 -24.29 -20.12 11.47
CA TYR A 65 -22.96 -20.25 12.05
C TYR A 65 -22.93 -21.31 13.16
N ALA A 66 -21.92 -22.16 13.13
CA ALA A 66 -21.52 -23.05 14.24
C ALA A 66 -19.99 -23.16 14.23
N ALA A 67 -19.35 -23.03 15.39
CA ALA A 67 -17.90 -22.84 15.47
C ALA A 67 -17.10 -24.05 14.98
N GLN A 68 -17.56 -25.29 15.24
CA GLN A 68 -16.88 -26.48 14.74
C GLN A 68 -16.99 -26.59 13.21
N GLU A 69 -18.17 -26.38 12.65
CA GLU A 69 -18.36 -26.44 11.19
C GLU A 69 -17.57 -25.35 10.46
N ASP A 70 -17.44 -24.16 11.07
CA ASP A 70 -16.61 -23.09 10.55
C ASP A 70 -15.12 -23.48 10.53
N ARG A 71 -14.61 -24.10 11.60
CA ARG A 71 -13.24 -24.62 11.65
C ARG A 71 -12.98 -25.73 10.64
N ASP A 72 -13.94 -26.63 10.45
CA ASP A 72 -13.79 -27.76 9.52
C ASP A 72 -13.78 -27.30 8.07
N ARG A 73 -14.60 -26.30 7.72
CA ARG A 73 -14.71 -25.77 6.35
C ARG A 73 -13.64 -24.75 6.04
N ASN A 74 -13.52 -23.75 6.91
CA ASN A 74 -12.76 -22.54 6.67
C ASN A 74 -11.47 -22.50 7.47
N GLY A 75 -11.24 -23.41 8.43
CA GLY A 75 -10.03 -23.42 9.25
C GLY A 75 -8.81 -23.99 8.52
N LEU A 76 -7.64 -23.45 8.86
CA LEU A 76 -6.36 -24.01 8.46
C LEU A 76 -5.92 -25.05 9.51
N ASN A 77 -5.81 -26.32 9.11
CA ASN A 77 -5.53 -27.43 10.02
C ASN A 77 -6.54 -27.48 11.19
N GLY A 78 -7.82 -27.31 10.89
CA GLY A 78 -8.92 -27.36 11.86
C GLY A 78 -8.99 -26.16 12.82
N SER A 79 -8.36 -25.02 12.47
CA SER A 79 -8.39 -23.81 13.30
C SER A 79 -8.51 -22.55 12.46
N THR A 80 -9.33 -21.61 12.95
CA THR A 80 -9.47 -20.29 12.33
C THR A 80 -8.50 -19.26 12.93
N TYR A 81 -7.88 -19.60 14.07
CA TYR A 81 -6.92 -18.77 14.78
C TYR A 81 -5.48 -19.08 14.34
N GLY A 82 -4.61 -18.09 14.50
CA GLY A 82 -3.18 -18.26 14.28
C GLY A 82 -2.80 -18.57 12.83
N ARG A 83 -3.57 -18.06 11.87
CA ARG A 83 -3.29 -18.15 10.46
C ARG A 83 -3.18 -16.77 9.82
N VAL A 84 -2.56 -16.72 8.65
CA VAL A 84 -2.46 -15.54 7.79
C VAL A 84 -2.95 -15.95 6.41
N THR A 85 -3.85 -15.17 5.82
CA THR A 85 -4.23 -15.30 4.42
C THR A 85 -3.66 -14.12 3.66
N ALA A 86 -2.72 -14.37 2.74
CA ALA A 86 -2.18 -13.36 1.86
C ALA A 86 -3.05 -13.27 0.61
N TYR A 87 -3.64 -12.10 0.37
CA TYR A 87 -4.27 -11.81 -0.91
C TYR A 87 -3.22 -11.34 -1.88
N CYS A 88 -3.17 -11.96 -3.06
CA CYS A 88 -2.35 -11.45 -4.15
C CYS A 88 -3.21 -11.10 -5.36
N CYS A 89 -2.86 -9.98 -5.99
CA CYS A 89 -3.50 -9.46 -7.19
C CYS A 89 -2.43 -9.33 -8.29
N PRO A 90 -2.39 -10.27 -9.25
CA PRO A 90 -1.44 -10.24 -10.37
C PRO A 90 -1.53 -8.97 -11.21
N HIS A 91 -2.69 -8.30 -11.20
CA HIS A 91 -2.97 -7.07 -11.96
C HIS A 91 -2.48 -5.79 -11.27
N ASP A 92 -2.03 -5.86 -10.01
CA ASP A 92 -1.59 -4.69 -9.25
C ASP A 92 -0.26 -4.13 -9.75
N GLN A 93 -0.33 -2.93 -10.34
CA GLN A 93 0.84 -2.20 -10.81
C GLN A 93 1.53 -1.39 -9.72
N VAL A 94 0.80 -0.89 -8.72
CA VAL A 94 1.41 -0.06 -7.68
C VAL A 94 2.36 -0.89 -6.81
N ILE A 95 1.94 -2.08 -6.39
CA ILE A 95 2.76 -2.99 -5.57
C ILE A 95 3.79 -3.75 -6.41
N SER A 96 3.64 -3.81 -7.74
CA SER A 96 4.64 -4.37 -8.65
C SER A 96 5.76 -3.42 -9.03
N ALA A 97 5.71 -2.16 -8.59
CA ALA A 97 6.78 -1.20 -8.80
C ALA A 97 8.14 -1.85 -8.49
N VAL A 98 9.14 -1.65 -9.35
CA VAL A 98 10.45 -2.31 -9.26
C VAL A 98 11.14 -2.11 -7.91
N THR A 99 10.83 -1.03 -7.19
CA THR A 99 11.36 -0.70 -5.86
C THR A 99 10.59 -1.33 -4.70
N VAL A 100 9.42 -1.93 -4.98
CA VAL A 100 8.52 -2.54 -4.00
C VAL A 100 8.52 -4.06 -4.21
N GLN A 101 7.93 -4.53 -5.31
CA GLN A 101 7.75 -5.95 -5.63
C GLN A 101 7.12 -6.73 -4.46
N GLY A 102 6.00 -6.24 -3.95
CA GLY A 102 5.35 -6.77 -2.74
C GLY A 102 4.64 -8.10 -2.98
N ILE A 103 4.45 -8.88 -1.90
CA ILE A 103 3.71 -10.15 -1.94
C ILE A 103 2.21 -9.97 -2.29
N GLY A 104 1.66 -8.77 -2.06
CA GLY A 104 0.30 -8.41 -2.47
C GLY A 104 0.09 -8.36 -3.98
N TRP A 105 1.17 -8.20 -4.75
CA TRP A 105 1.15 -8.36 -6.21
C TRP A 105 1.63 -9.75 -6.61
N ARG A 106 2.85 -10.11 -6.20
CA ARG A 106 3.59 -11.26 -6.72
C ARG A 106 3.10 -12.61 -6.15
N GLY A 107 2.39 -12.56 -5.03
CA GLY A 107 2.23 -13.73 -4.17
C GLY A 107 3.58 -14.29 -3.75
N ILE A 108 3.57 -15.55 -3.35
CA ILE A 108 4.71 -16.30 -2.84
C ILE A 108 4.71 -17.65 -3.56
N SER A 109 5.83 -17.96 -4.20
CA SER A 109 5.98 -19.24 -4.92
C SER A 109 6.12 -20.40 -3.93
N LYS A 110 5.93 -21.63 -4.41
CA LYS A 110 6.12 -22.84 -3.60
C LYS A 110 7.51 -22.90 -2.94
N HIS A 111 8.56 -22.62 -3.70
CA HIS A 111 9.94 -22.60 -3.20
C HIS A 111 10.12 -21.57 -2.07
N GLU A 112 9.56 -20.37 -2.26
CA GLU A 112 9.64 -19.33 -1.22
C GLU A 112 8.85 -19.71 0.04
N LEU A 113 7.67 -20.35 -0.10
CA LEU A 113 6.90 -20.85 1.05
C LEU A 113 7.69 -21.88 1.85
N ASP A 114 8.41 -22.79 1.16
CA ASP A 114 9.28 -23.79 1.78
C ASP A 114 10.43 -23.11 2.55
N ASP A 115 11.10 -22.12 1.95
CA ASP A 115 12.17 -21.35 2.59
C ASP A 115 11.71 -20.52 3.79
N ILE A 116 10.49 -19.97 3.74
CA ILE A 116 9.89 -19.23 4.86
C ILE A 116 9.53 -20.19 6.01
N SER A 117 9.36 -21.49 5.72
CA SER A 117 8.82 -22.49 6.66
C SER A 117 7.43 -22.09 7.18
N ALA A 118 6.57 -21.64 6.26
CA ALA A 118 5.25 -21.07 6.57
C ALA A 118 4.11 -22.11 6.72
N ALA A 119 4.44 -23.39 6.62
CA ALA A 119 3.47 -24.48 6.52
C ALA A 119 2.48 -24.47 7.68
N GLY A 120 1.19 -24.50 7.35
CA GLY A 120 0.10 -24.56 8.33
C GLY A 120 -0.20 -23.24 9.06
N VAL A 121 0.42 -22.13 8.66
CA VAL A 121 0.09 -20.78 9.14
C VAL A 121 -0.31 -19.85 8.00
N LEU A 122 0.46 -19.84 6.92
CA LEU A 122 0.23 -18.96 5.77
C LEU A 122 -0.53 -19.69 4.68
N THR A 123 -1.54 -19.02 4.12
CA THR A 123 -2.22 -19.42 2.89
C THR A 123 -2.34 -18.23 1.95
N GLN A 124 -2.69 -18.47 0.69
CA GLN A 124 -2.82 -17.44 -0.33
C GLN A 124 -4.15 -17.56 -1.07
N ARG A 125 -4.73 -16.41 -1.41
CA ARG A 125 -5.90 -16.31 -2.29
C ARG A 125 -5.60 -15.31 -3.41
N VAL A 126 -5.84 -15.74 -4.64
CA VAL A 126 -5.55 -14.94 -5.85
C VAL A 126 -6.82 -14.22 -6.28
N PHE A 127 -6.73 -12.90 -6.44
CA PHE A 127 -7.75 -12.08 -7.07
C PHE A 127 -7.26 -11.71 -8.47
N ALA A 128 -7.81 -12.35 -9.49
CA ALA A 128 -7.43 -12.09 -10.87
C ALA A 128 -8.62 -12.24 -11.84
N SER A 129 -8.65 -11.37 -12.86
CA SER A 129 -9.56 -11.51 -14.00
C SER A 129 -9.44 -12.90 -14.63
N GLY A 130 -10.57 -13.56 -14.84
CA GLY A 130 -10.60 -14.93 -15.40
C GLY A 130 -10.24 -16.04 -14.42
N PHE A 131 -9.94 -15.72 -13.15
CA PHE A 131 -9.63 -16.69 -12.10
C PHE A 131 -10.61 -16.54 -10.92
N PRO A 132 -11.54 -17.49 -10.73
CA PRO A 132 -12.50 -17.41 -9.63
C PRO A 132 -11.80 -17.39 -8.26
N VAL A 133 -12.12 -16.39 -7.45
CA VAL A 133 -11.69 -16.29 -6.06
C VAL A 133 -12.33 -17.42 -5.28
N GLY A 134 -11.55 -18.12 -4.46
CA GLY A 134 -12.07 -19.21 -3.64
C GLY A 134 -11.73 -20.61 -4.11
N VAL A 135 -11.07 -20.76 -5.26
CA VAL A 135 -10.63 -22.07 -5.75
C VAL A 135 -9.22 -22.40 -5.27
N GLN A 136 -8.98 -23.66 -4.95
CA GLN A 136 -7.65 -24.17 -4.61
C GLN A 136 -6.92 -24.67 -5.86
N LYS A 137 -6.41 -23.72 -6.66
CA LYS A 137 -5.69 -24.02 -7.91
C LYS A 137 -4.45 -23.13 -8.02
N PRO A 138 -3.36 -23.61 -8.65
CA PRO A 138 -2.23 -22.75 -8.95
C PRO A 138 -2.64 -21.64 -9.92
N TYR A 139 -2.11 -20.44 -9.73
CA TYR A 139 -2.19 -19.33 -10.68
C TYR A 139 -0.82 -19.12 -11.32
N ARG A 140 -0.74 -19.32 -12.63
CA ARG A 140 0.46 -19.17 -13.45
C ARG A 140 0.42 -17.80 -14.11
N TYR A 141 1.34 -16.91 -13.74
CA TYR A 141 1.19 -15.48 -14.04
C TYR A 141 1.04 -15.18 -15.52
N TRP A 142 1.79 -15.86 -16.38
CA TRP A 142 1.80 -15.56 -17.81
C TRP A 142 0.68 -16.29 -18.56
N GLU A 143 0.36 -17.51 -18.14
CA GLU A 143 -0.57 -18.42 -18.82
C GLU A 143 -2.03 -18.20 -18.40
N ASP A 144 -2.25 -17.77 -17.15
CA ASP A 144 -3.58 -17.49 -16.60
C ASP A 144 -3.92 -15.99 -16.63
N ASP A 145 -3.06 -15.15 -17.24
CA ASP A 145 -3.38 -13.75 -17.51
C ASP A 145 -4.61 -13.64 -18.44
N TRP A 146 -5.50 -12.69 -18.14
CA TRP A 146 -6.77 -12.50 -18.85
C TRP A 146 -6.60 -12.14 -20.33
N ARG A 147 -5.41 -11.70 -20.76
CA ARG A 147 -5.07 -11.38 -22.15
C ARG A 147 -4.32 -12.51 -22.86
N HIS A 148 -3.94 -13.57 -22.14
CA HIS A 148 -3.15 -14.66 -22.70
C HIS A 148 -3.84 -15.30 -23.93
N GLY A 149 -3.12 -15.36 -25.05
CA GLY A 149 -3.60 -15.95 -26.30
C GLY A 149 -4.74 -15.18 -26.99
N LYS A 150 -5.11 -13.99 -26.51
CA LYS A 150 -6.19 -13.18 -27.10
C LYS A 150 -5.65 -12.26 -28.22
N PRO A 151 -6.28 -12.26 -29.41
CA PRO A 151 -5.88 -11.39 -30.51
C PRO A 151 -6.00 -9.89 -30.16
N GLY A 152 -5.14 -9.07 -30.77
CA GLY A 152 -5.21 -7.61 -30.68
C GLY A 152 -4.81 -7.01 -29.33
N THR A 153 -4.32 -7.81 -28.39
CA THR A 153 -3.88 -7.36 -27.06
C THR A 153 -2.53 -6.63 -27.12
N LYS A 154 -2.31 -5.69 -26.19
CA LYS A 154 -1.01 -5.00 -26.05
C LYS A 154 0.05 -5.97 -25.54
N SER A 155 1.26 -5.86 -26.09
CA SER A 155 2.41 -6.69 -25.72
C SER A 155 2.83 -6.52 -24.26
N GLY A 156 3.30 -7.60 -23.64
CA GLY A 156 3.82 -7.64 -22.27
C GLY A 156 2.77 -8.02 -21.22
N PHE A 157 3.21 -8.18 -19.97
CA PHE A 157 2.35 -8.62 -18.87
C PHE A 157 1.37 -7.54 -18.37
N TRP A 158 1.71 -6.27 -18.55
CA TRP A 158 0.98 -5.16 -17.94
C TRP A 158 -0.12 -4.59 -18.83
N TYR A 159 -1.29 -4.39 -18.24
CA TYR A 159 -2.34 -3.53 -18.74
C TYR A 159 -2.81 -2.58 -17.62
N PRO A 160 -2.86 -1.25 -17.84
CA PRO A 160 -2.22 -0.53 -18.94
C PRO A 160 -0.71 -0.83 -19.03
N PRO A 161 -0.04 -0.66 -20.19
CA PRO A 161 1.39 -0.95 -20.29
C PRO A 161 2.21 -0.17 -19.27
N SER A 162 3.14 -0.86 -18.58
CA SER A 162 4.01 -0.23 -17.59
C SER A 162 4.74 0.98 -18.20
N PRO A 163 4.71 2.18 -17.60
CA PRO A 163 5.43 3.32 -18.13
C PRO A 163 6.95 3.15 -17.99
N PRO A 164 7.75 3.78 -18.86
CA PRO A 164 9.20 3.83 -18.68
C PRO A 164 9.53 4.71 -17.46
N ALA A 165 10.59 4.35 -16.72
CA ALA A 165 11.13 5.22 -15.68
C ALA A 165 11.68 6.50 -16.32
N LYS A 166 11.17 7.66 -15.87
CA LYS A 166 11.61 8.97 -16.35
C LYS A 166 12.39 9.68 -15.26
N PHE A 167 13.50 10.32 -15.63
CA PHE A 167 14.17 11.23 -14.72
C PHE A 167 13.28 12.46 -14.53
N ASN A 168 12.85 12.70 -13.29
CA ASN A 168 12.09 13.88 -12.94
C ASN A 168 13.03 14.91 -12.32
N LEU A 169 13.56 15.82 -13.15
CA LEU A 169 14.45 16.89 -12.68
C LEU A 169 13.80 17.75 -11.58
N ILE A 170 12.52 18.10 -11.75
CA ILE A 170 11.78 18.90 -10.76
C ILE A 170 11.70 18.12 -9.44
N GLY A 171 11.39 16.82 -9.50
CA GLY A 171 11.40 15.94 -8.33
C GLY A 171 12.77 15.78 -7.67
N ALA A 172 13.84 15.67 -8.48
CA ALA A 172 15.21 15.53 -8.00
C ALA A 172 15.72 16.81 -7.34
N VAL A 173 15.38 17.98 -7.88
CA VAL A 173 15.68 19.28 -7.28
C VAL A 173 14.87 19.46 -5.99
N LYS A 174 13.56 19.17 -6.02
CA LYS A 174 12.66 19.23 -4.84
C LYS A 174 13.07 18.26 -3.73
N GLY A 175 13.81 17.19 -4.03
CA GLY A 175 14.27 16.19 -3.07
C GLY A 175 15.60 16.53 -2.38
N ASN A 176 16.26 17.63 -2.76
CA ASN A 176 17.50 18.07 -2.12
C ASN A 176 17.23 19.16 -1.09
N GLU A 177 17.76 18.99 0.12
CA GLU A 177 17.59 19.93 1.23
C GLU A 177 18.71 20.99 1.28
N SER A 178 19.68 20.94 0.35
CA SER A 178 20.80 21.88 0.29
C SER A 178 20.99 22.49 -1.10
N VAL A 179 21.45 23.74 -1.12
CA VAL A 179 21.76 24.48 -2.36
C VAL A 179 22.83 23.75 -3.19
N TRP A 180 23.81 23.12 -2.53
CA TRP A 180 24.83 22.30 -3.20
C TRP A 180 24.25 21.02 -3.83
N GLY A 181 23.30 20.36 -3.16
CA GLY A 181 22.59 19.21 -3.72
C GLY A 181 21.73 19.57 -4.93
N ILE A 182 21.10 20.75 -4.92
CA ILE A 182 20.38 21.31 -6.07
C ILE A 182 21.34 21.55 -7.24
N ALA A 183 22.49 22.20 -7.01
CA ALA A 183 23.48 22.47 -8.06
C ALA A 183 24.04 21.19 -8.70
N ALA A 184 24.37 20.18 -7.88
CA ALA A 184 24.83 18.88 -8.38
C ALA A 184 23.75 18.15 -9.20
N THR A 185 22.48 18.28 -8.80
CA THR A 185 21.34 17.71 -9.53
C THR A 185 21.16 18.37 -10.89
N LEU A 186 21.24 19.71 -10.94
CA LEU A 186 21.16 20.47 -12.20
C LEU A 186 22.32 20.12 -13.14
N ALA A 187 23.54 19.95 -12.61
CA ALA A 187 24.72 19.60 -13.41
C ALA A 187 24.63 18.19 -14.02
N THR A 188 24.03 17.24 -13.31
CA THR A 188 23.90 15.83 -13.76
C THR A 188 22.63 15.56 -14.55
N ALA A 189 21.65 16.48 -14.52
CA ALA A 189 20.35 16.35 -15.18
C ALA A 189 20.44 16.04 -16.68
N PRO A 190 21.28 16.71 -17.51
CA PRO A 190 21.34 16.43 -18.94
C PRO A 190 21.72 14.99 -19.25
N LEU A 191 22.70 14.45 -18.50
CA LEU A 191 23.11 13.05 -18.63
C LEU A 191 21.97 12.10 -18.24
N MET A 192 21.27 12.38 -17.14
CA MET A 192 20.13 11.56 -16.69
C MET A 192 18.95 11.60 -17.67
N PHE A 193 18.67 12.75 -18.30
CA PHE A 193 17.67 12.85 -19.37
C PHE A 193 18.05 12.04 -20.60
N VAL A 194 19.31 12.09 -21.03
CA VAL A 194 19.80 11.28 -22.15
C VAL A 194 19.71 9.79 -21.82
N VAL A 195 20.17 9.37 -20.64
CA VAL A 195 20.13 7.97 -20.20
C VAL A 195 18.69 7.47 -20.10
N THR A 196 17.79 8.22 -19.48
CA THR A 196 16.38 7.81 -19.34
C THR A 196 15.61 7.89 -20.66
N GLY A 197 15.97 8.81 -21.55
CA GLY A 197 15.45 8.88 -22.92
C GLY A 197 15.85 7.65 -23.74
N ILE A 198 17.13 7.27 -23.70
CA ILE A 198 17.64 6.06 -24.37
C ILE A 198 16.99 4.81 -23.77
N SER A 199 16.93 4.67 -22.44
CA SER A 199 16.31 3.50 -21.81
C SER A 199 14.83 3.40 -22.16
N SER A 200 14.10 4.52 -22.13
CA SER A 200 12.70 4.57 -22.55
C SER A 200 12.52 4.13 -24.01
N ALA A 201 13.36 4.62 -24.93
CA ALA A 201 13.30 4.26 -26.35
C ALA A 201 13.61 2.78 -26.59
N LEU A 202 14.50 2.20 -25.79
CA LEU A 202 14.89 0.78 -25.85
C LEU A 202 13.97 -0.14 -25.05
N ASN A 203 12.85 0.35 -24.51
CA ASN A 203 11.93 -0.42 -23.67
C ASN A 203 12.63 -1.00 -22.40
N MET A 204 13.66 -0.31 -21.90
CA MET A 204 14.43 -0.68 -20.72
C MET A 204 13.99 0.18 -19.52
N LEU A 205 14.17 -0.36 -18.31
CA LEU A 205 13.87 0.34 -17.04
C LEU A 205 12.40 0.76 -16.90
N ARG A 206 11.48 -0.20 -17.04
CA ARG A 206 10.06 -0.01 -16.74
C ARG A 206 9.81 0.22 -15.24
N VAL A 207 8.75 0.94 -14.91
CA VAL A 207 8.38 1.25 -13.52
C VAL A 207 7.93 -0.01 -12.79
N ASN A 208 7.26 -0.93 -13.48
CA ASN A 208 6.76 -2.19 -12.93
C ASN A 208 7.73 -3.32 -13.25
N ALA A 209 7.93 -4.21 -12.28
CA ALA A 209 8.65 -5.45 -12.51
C ALA A 209 7.75 -6.44 -13.26
N ASP A 210 8.30 -7.20 -14.20
CA ASP A 210 7.56 -8.31 -14.79
C ASP A 210 7.64 -9.55 -13.88
N PRO A 211 6.58 -10.38 -13.81
CA PRO A 211 6.66 -11.64 -13.10
C PRO A 211 7.73 -12.54 -13.74
N PRO A 212 8.55 -13.28 -12.96
CA PRO A 212 9.52 -14.21 -13.53
C PRO A 212 8.85 -15.20 -14.49
N LYS A 213 9.59 -15.68 -15.50
CA LYS A 213 9.06 -16.72 -16.39
C LYS A 213 8.73 -17.99 -15.60
N GLY A 214 7.55 -18.56 -15.85
CA GLY A 214 7.06 -19.73 -15.11
C GLY A 214 6.64 -19.45 -13.67
N TRP A 215 6.57 -18.18 -13.26
CA TRP A 215 6.14 -17.82 -11.91
C TRP A 215 4.72 -18.32 -11.63
N THR A 216 4.59 -19.13 -10.59
CA THR A 216 3.35 -19.77 -10.19
C THR A 216 3.14 -19.57 -8.69
N VAL A 217 1.95 -19.12 -8.33
CA VAL A 217 1.50 -18.99 -6.94
C VAL A 217 0.53 -20.11 -6.64
N VAL A 218 0.64 -20.68 -5.43
CA VAL A 218 -0.29 -21.69 -4.96
C VAL A 218 -1.44 -20.97 -4.26
N ALA A 219 -2.65 -20.96 -4.84
CA ALA A 219 -3.84 -20.53 -4.11
C ALA A 219 -4.29 -21.70 -3.23
N ASP A 220 -3.81 -21.74 -2.00
CA ASP A 220 -4.01 -22.83 -1.04
C ASP A 220 -4.91 -22.46 0.15
N ALA A 221 -5.42 -21.23 0.20
CA ALA A 221 -6.43 -20.85 1.19
C ALA A 221 -7.65 -21.79 1.12
N PRO A 222 -8.33 -22.05 2.25
CA PRO A 222 -9.54 -22.86 2.25
C PRO A 222 -10.52 -22.44 1.17
N ALA A 223 -11.10 -23.43 0.51
CA ALA A 223 -12.04 -23.20 -0.58
C ALA A 223 -13.28 -22.46 -0.06
N LEU A 224 -13.76 -21.49 -0.83
CA LEU A 224 -14.99 -20.79 -0.48
C LEU A 224 -16.20 -21.63 -0.89
N ASP A 225 -17.28 -21.53 -0.13
CA ASP A 225 -18.55 -22.20 -0.43
C ASP A 225 -19.10 -21.79 -1.81
N ASP A 226 -18.94 -20.51 -2.19
CA ASP A 226 -19.35 -19.93 -3.47
C ASP A 226 -18.16 -19.21 -4.12
N PRO A 227 -17.29 -19.92 -4.87
CA PRO A 227 -16.21 -19.27 -5.61
C PRO A 227 -16.77 -18.31 -6.68
N PHE A 228 -16.20 -17.10 -6.77
CA PHE A 228 -16.78 -16.02 -7.57
C PHE A 228 -15.72 -15.32 -8.44
N PRO A 229 -16.08 -14.81 -9.63
CA PRO A 229 -15.19 -13.93 -10.39
C PRO A 229 -15.04 -12.60 -9.65
N PRO A 230 -13.80 -12.10 -9.42
CA PRO A 230 -13.62 -10.81 -8.78
C PRO A 230 -14.10 -9.69 -9.71
N LYS A 231 -14.51 -8.55 -9.15
CA LYS A 231 -15.00 -7.38 -9.88
C LYS A 231 -14.49 -6.08 -9.27
N ALA A 232 -14.10 -5.14 -10.12
CA ALA A 232 -13.70 -3.81 -9.72
C ALA A 232 -14.88 -2.86 -9.71
N LEU A 233 -14.92 -2.00 -8.69
CA LEU A 233 -15.85 -0.90 -8.59
C LEU A 233 -15.06 0.40 -8.59
N ARG A 234 -15.37 1.29 -9.53
CA ARG A 234 -14.81 2.64 -9.59
C ARG A 234 -15.94 3.64 -9.44
N PHE A 235 -15.83 4.52 -8.44
CA PHE A 235 -16.90 5.46 -8.05
C PHE A 235 -18.27 4.77 -7.87
N GLY A 236 -18.27 3.56 -7.29
CA GLY A 236 -19.47 2.76 -7.05
C GLY A 236 -20.05 2.07 -8.28
N LYS A 237 -19.40 2.14 -9.44
CA LYS A 237 -19.85 1.51 -10.70
C LYS A 237 -18.93 0.35 -11.07
N PRO A 238 -19.48 -0.77 -11.59
CA PRO A 238 -18.68 -1.84 -12.17
C PRO A 238 -17.76 -1.32 -13.28
N VAL A 239 -16.53 -1.81 -13.29
CA VAL A 239 -15.57 -1.54 -14.36
C VAL A 239 -15.65 -2.67 -15.39
N GLU A 240 -15.60 -2.31 -16.67
CA GLU A 240 -15.32 -3.23 -17.77
C GLU A 240 -14.11 -2.67 -18.53
N THR A 241 -13.05 -3.48 -18.63
CA THR A 241 -11.83 -3.12 -19.34
C THR A 241 -11.64 -4.02 -20.54
N LYS A 242 -11.30 -3.43 -21.70
CA LYS A 242 -11.03 -4.15 -22.95
C LYS A 242 -9.60 -3.91 -23.45
N ASP A 243 -8.96 -4.96 -23.95
CA ASP A 243 -7.68 -4.89 -24.66
C ASP A 243 -7.70 -5.90 -25.81
N GLY A 244 -7.84 -5.43 -27.05
CA GLY A 244 -8.16 -6.32 -28.17
C GLY A 244 -9.44 -7.12 -27.91
N ASP A 245 -9.37 -8.44 -28.08
CA ASP A 245 -10.47 -9.38 -27.81
C ASP A 245 -10.58 -9.80 -26.32
N ALA A 246 -9.69 -9.29 -25.46
CA ALA A 246 -9.75 -9.58 -24.03
C ALA A 246 -10.72 -8.62 -23.32
N VAL A 247 -11.52 -9.15 -22.40
CA VAL A 247 -12.45 -8.38 -21.55
C VAL A 247 -12.22 -8.77 -20.09
N SER A 248 -12.26 -7.78 -19.19
CA SER A 248 -12.04 -7.98 -17.76
C SER A 248 -12.92 -7.05 -16.94
N ASP A 249 -13.61 -7.62 -15.95
CA ASP A 249 -14.43 -6.87 -14.98
C ASP A 249 -13.66 -6.50 -13.69
N PHE A 250 -12.39 -6.88 -13.57
CA PHE A 250 -11.58 -6.69 -12.36
C PHE A 250 -10.29 -5.90 -12.58
N ASN A 251 -9.61 -6.13 -13.69
CA ASN A 251 -8.51 -5.28 -14.11
C ASN A 251 -9.04 -3.90 -14.54
N GLU A 252 -8.29 -2.86 -14.24
CA GLU A 252 -8.72 -1.47 -14.38
C GLU A 252 -7.84 -0.71 -15.39
N GLY A 253 -8.38 0.35 -15.99
CA GLY A 253 -7.60 1.33 -16.74
C GLY A 253 -6.79 2.24 -15.82
N ASN A 254 -6.15 3.28 -16.37
CA ASN A 254 -5.46 4.29 -15.57
C ASN A 254 -6.38 4.86 -14.48
N ASP A 255 -5.84 5.24 -13.33
CA ASP A 255 -6.57 5.87 -12.23
C ASP A 255 -6.11 7.32 -12.03
N PRO A 256 -6.49 8.23 -12.95
CA PRO A 256 -5.99 9.59 -12.89
C PRO A 256 -6.67 10.38 -11.77
N PRO A 257 -5.92 11.18 -10.97
CA PRO A 257 -6.49 12.03 -9.93
C PRO A 257 -7.58 12.99 -10.46
N ALA A 258 -7.50 13.41 -11.72
CA ALA A 258 -8.51 14.26 -12.34
C ALA A 258 -9.92 13.64 -12.39
N ALA A 259 -10.03 12.30 -12.38
CA ALA A 259 -11.30 11.60 -12.35
C ALA A 259 -12.00 11.67 -10.99
N TRP A 260 -11.27 11.91 -9.90
CA TRP A 260 -11.79 11.93 -8.53
C TRP A 260 -12.62 13.18 -8.19
N ARG A 261 -12.54 14.21 -9.05
CA ARG A 261 -13.37 15.40 -9.00
C ARG A 261 -14.86 15.07 -9.14
N ASP A 262 -15.71 15.93 -8.60
CA ASP A 262 -17.16 15.77 -8.61
C ASP A 262 -17.70 15.95 -10.03
N ALA A 263 -18.21 14.86 -10.60
CA ALA A 263 -18.80 14.86 -11.94
C ALA A 263 -20.11 15.66 -12.02
N ASN A 264 -20.80 15.84 -10.89
CA ASN A 264 -22.11 16.46 -10.82
C ASN A 264 -22.07 17.87 -10.22
N LYS A 265 -20.89 18.46 -10.07
CA LYS A 265 -20.74 19.82 -9.53
C LYS A 265 -21.44 20.83 -10.44
N ALA A 266 -22.45 21.50 -9.91
CA ALA A 266 -23.23 22.47 -10.68
C ALA A 266 -22.36 23.67 -11.08
N ASP A 267 -22.63 24.28 -12.23
CA ASP A 267 -21.84 25.42 -12.71
C ASP A 267 -21.90 26.63 -11.75
N ALA A 268 -22.99 26.78 -10.99
CA ALA A 268 -23.11 27.82 -9.96
C ALA A 268 -22.20 27.57 -8.74
N ASP A 269 -21.82 26.32 -8.48
CA ASP A 269 -20.92 25.93 -7.39
C ASP A 269 -19.44 25.91 -7.81
N LYS A 270 -19.18 26.03 -9.12
CA LYS A 270 -17.83 26.14 -9.66
C LYS A 270 -17.27 27.53 -9.44
N ARG A 271 -16.02 27.59 -9.02
CA ARG A 271 -15.28 28.83 -8.82
C ARG A 271 -14.31 29.09 -9.97
N ALA A 272 -14.32 30.32 -10.49
CA ALA A 272 -13.40 30.75 -11.55
C ALA A 272 -11.93 30.75 -11.09
N ASP A 273 -11.68 30.88 -9.79
CA ASP A 273 -10.35 30.93 -9.20
C ASP A 273 -9.90 29.59 -8.59
N ASP A 274 -10.65 28.51 -8.82
CA ASP A 274 -10.37 27.17 -8.30
C ASP A 274 -9.76 26.27 -9.40
N PRO A 275 -8.53 25.77 -9.22
CA PRO A 275 -7.84 25.00 -10.25
C PRO A 275 -8.50 23.65 -10.57
N TYR A 276 -9.28 23.06 -9.66
CA TYR A 276 -9.99 21.80 -9.92
C TYR A 276 -11.25 22.04 -10.76
N ASP A 277 -11.96 23.14 -10.49
CA ASP A 277 -13.19 23.53 -11.20
C ASP A 277 -12.88 23.98 -12.63
N GLN A 278 -11.75 24.65 -12.82
CA GLN A 278 -11.28 25.10 -14.13
C GLN A 278 -10.47 24.05 -14.91
N TYR A 279 -10.18 22.88 -14.30
CA TYR A 279 -9.38 21.85 -14.95
C TYR A 279 -10.11 21.23 -16.15
N LYS A 280 -9.44 21.25 -17.30
CA LYS A 280 -9.90 20.64 -18.55
C LYS A 280 -9.22 19.29 -18.75
N ALA A 281 -10.01 18.22 -18.73
CA ALA A 281 -9.52 16.88 -18.94
C ALA A 281 -8.81 16.76 -20.30
N LYS A 282 -7.61 16.17 -20.30
CA LYS A 282 -6.79 15.95 -21.50
C LYS A 282 -7.06 14.62 -22.19
N ASN A 283 -7.78 13.71 -21.53
CA ASN A 283 -8.18 12.41 -22.03
C ASN A 283 -9.48 11.97 -21.34
N GLU A 284 -10.08 10.90 -21.86
CA GLU A 284 -11.35 10.34 -21.35
C GLU A 284 -11.23 9.86 -19.90
N ASP A 285 -10.13 9.17 -19.55
CA ASP A 285 -9.89 8.68 -18.19
C ASP A 285 -9.88 9.83 -17.17
N SER A 286 -9.47 11.04 -17.57
CA SER A 286 -9.32 12.23 -16.71
C SER A 286 -10.59 13.07 -16.59
N VAL A 287 -11.68 12.68 -17.26
CA VAL A 287 -13.00 13.29 -17.05
C VAL A 287 -13.45 13.00 -15.62
N ALA A 288 -14.04 14.02 -14.97
CA ALA A 288 -14.56 13.88 -13.62
C ALA A 288 -15.62 12.78 -13.55
N GLN A 289 -15.47 11.85 -12.62
CA GLN A 289 -16.35 10.70 -12.40
C GLN A 289 -16.72 10.53 -10.92
N GLY A 290 -16.03 11.25 -10.03
CA GLY A 290 -16.25 11.22 -8.60
C GLY A 290 -17.50 11.95 -8.14
N THR A 291 -17.54 12.18 -6.83
CA THR A 291 -18.60 12.86 -6.09
C THR A 291 -18.01 13.99 -5.25
N ALA A 292 -18.85 14.85 -4.67
CA ALA A 292 -18.42 15.85 -3.71
C ALA A 292 -17.53 15.27 -2.58
N ALA A 293 -17.83 14.05 -2.12
CA ALA A 293 -17.06 13.39 -1.06
C ALA A 293 -15.66 12.95 -1.54
N THR A 294 -15.54 12.39 -2.75
CA THR A 294 -14.24 11.98 -3.29
C THR A 294 -13.38 13.18 -3.65
N GLU A 295 -13.97 14.25 -4.20
CA GLU A 295 -13.25 15.51 -4.46
C GLU A 295 -12.77 16.15 -3.16
N ALA A 296 -13.59 16.15 -2.11
CA ALA A 296 -13.18 16.67 -0.79
C ALA A 296 -12.01 15.86 -0.20
N GLY A 297 -12.05 14.53 -0.34
CA GLY A 297 -10.95 13.64 0.04
C GLY A 297 -9.66 13.94 -0.73
N GLN A 298 -9.75 14.04 -2.06
CA GLN A 298 -8.64 14.42 -2.91
C GLN A 298 -8.04 15.78 -2.49
N ARG A 299 -8.88 16.81 -2.32
CA ARG A 299 -8.42 18.15 -1.90
C ARG A 299 -7.73 18.12 -0.53
N TYR A 300 -8.15 17.24 0.38
CA TYR A 300 -7.50 17.07 1.67
C TYR A 300 -6.09 16.48 1.52
N GLU A 301 -5.93 15.43 0.71
CA GLU A 301 -4.64 14.81 0.40
C GLU A 301 -3.71 15.78 -0.34
N ASP A 302 -4.22 16.44 -1.37
CA ASP A 302 -3.50 17.42 -2.17
C ASP A 302 -3.01 18.59 -1.30
N ARG A 303 -3.80 19.05 -0.32
CA ARG A 303 -3.34 20.06 0.65
C ARG A 303 -2.17 19.57 1.51
N ALA A 304 -2.15 18.30 1.91
CA ALA A 304 -1.02 17.75 2.67
C ALA A 304 0.25 17.71 1.81
N LEU A 305 0.15 17.24 0.57
CA LEU A 305 1.22 17.28 -0.41
C LEU A 305 1.70 18.71 -0.68
N MET A 306 0.76 19.65 -0.75
CA MET A 306 1.06 21.06 -1.05
C MET A 306 1.89 21.69 0.06
N ARG A 307 1.56 21.41 1.32
CA ARG A 307 2.36 21.90 2.46
C ARG A 307 3.77 21.33 2.44
N MET A 308 3.94 20.05 2.07
CA MET A 308 5.25 19.44 1.91
C MET A 308 6.04 20.07 0.78
N GLU A 309 5.39 20.37 -0.35
CA GLU A 309 6.03 20.94 -1.52
C GLU A 309 6.39 22.42 -1.32
N ALA A 310 5.55 23.19 -0.62
CA ALA A 310 5.83 24.57 -0.25
C ALA A 310 7.06 24.69 0.66
N ARG A 311 7.21 23.82 1.67
CA ARG A 311 8.42 23.80 2.50
C ARG A 311 9.69 23.51 1.69
N ARG A 312 9.58 22.72 0.63
CA ARG A 312 10.71 22.37 -0.26
C ARG A 312 11.12 23.49 -1.21
N THR A 313 10.31 24.54 -1.37
CA THR A 313 10.73 25.70 -2.18
C THR A 313 11.74 26.57 -1.44
N LEU A 314 11.87 26.41 -0.12
CA LEU A 314 12.67 27.27 0.77
C LEU A 314 12.30 28.75 0.65
N ASN A 315 11.09 29.06 0.16
CA ASN A 315 10.59 30.42 0.14
C ASN A 315 10.14 30.81 1.57
N THR A 316 10.99 31.57 2.26
CA THR A 316 10.75 32.02 3.63
C THR A 316 9.54 32.96 3.75
N GLU A 317 9.05 33.56 2.67
CA GLU A 317 7.84 34.38 2.68
C GLU A 317 6.56 33.54 2.76
N TRP A 318 6.65 32.24 2.45
CA TRP A 318 5.53 31.31 2.52
C TRP A 318 5.51 30.49 3.81
N LEU A 319 6.51 30.67 4.68
CA LEU A 319 6.68 29.92 5.91
C LEU A 319 6.67 30.85 7.11
N ASP A 320 6.01 30.45 8.20
CA ASP A 320 6.13 31.15 9.47
C ASP A 320 7.45 30.81 10.19
N GLY A 321 7.67 31.42 11.37
CA GLY A 321 8.88 31.20 12.16
C GLY A 321 9.08 29.74 12.64
N ASP A 322 8.01 28.94 12.63
CA ASP A 322 8.01 27.52 13.01
C ASP A 322 8.06 26.59 11.78
N GLY A 323 8.11 27.15 10.56
CA GLY A 323 8.14 26.40 9.30
C GLY A 323 6.78 25.88 8.84
N HIS A 324 5.67 26.37 9.39
CA HIS A 324 4.33 26.11 8.86
C HIS A 324 4.08 26.93 7.61
N VAL A 325 3.24 26.41 6.71
CA VAL A 325 2.91 27.08 5.45
C VAL A 325 1.79 28.09 5.68
N ILE A 326 2.11 29.37 5.51
CA ILE A 326 1.19 30.49 5.73
C ILE A 326 0.04 30.40 4.72
N GLY A 327 -1.21 30.58 5.18
CA GLY A 327 -2.41 30.56 4.34
C GLY A 327 -3.05 29.19 4.14
N GLU A 328 -2.39 28.10 4.55
CA GLU A 328 -2.94 26.73 4.55
C GLU A 328 -3.38 26.25 5.95
N ASP A 329 -3.28 27.11 6.97
CA ASP A 329 -3.73 26.90 8.35
C ASP A 329 -5.22 27.23 8.57
N GLY A 330 -5.88 27.78 7.55
CA GLY A 330 -7.28 28.21 7.57
C GLY A 330 -7.53 29.52 8.34
N LYS A 331 -6.47 30.23 8.75
CA LYS A 331 -6.56 31.46 9.55
C LYS A 331 -5.72 32.59 8.98
N SER A 332 -4.52 32.29 8.51
CA SER A 332 -3.58 33.25 7.97
C SER A 332 -3.99 33.70 6.57
N ALA A 333 -3.66 34.95 6.22
CA ALA A 333 -3.82 35.44 4.86
C ALA A 333 -2.84 34.71 3.93
N ILE A 334 -3.29 34.38 2.71
CA ILE A 334 -2.43 33.74 1.71
C ILE A 334 -1.33 34.73 1.28
N PRO A 335 -0.04 34.36 1.38
CA PRO A 335 1.06 35.21 0.94
C PRO A 335 1.02 35.52 -0.56
N GLU A 336 1.68 36.61 -0.95
CA GLU A 336 1.82 36.98 -2.35
C GLU A 336 2.50 35.86 -3.16
N GLY A 337 2.01 35.63 -4.38
CA GLY A 337 2.52 34.57 -5.27
C GLY A 337 2.16 33.14 -4.89
N TYR A 338 1.79 32.85 -3.62
CA TYR A 338 1.51 31.48 -3.17
C TYR A 338 0.33 30.87 -3.90
N LYS A 339 -0.79 31.61 -4.04
CA LYS A 339 -1.99 31.12 -4.74
C LYS A 339 -1.67 30.72 -6.18
N GLU A 340 -0.97 31.58 -6.93
CA GLU A 340 -0.64 31.32 -8.33
C GLU A 340 0.27 30.10 -8.48
N TRP A 341 1.28 29.98 -7.60
CA TRP A 341 2.16 28.82 -7.57
C TRP A 341 1.40 27.53 -7.24
N ARG A 342 0.57 27.56 -6.19
CA ARG A 342 -0.26 26.43 -5.72
C ARG A 342 -1.19 25.94 -6.82
N ASP A 343 -1.90 26.84 -7.46
CA ASP A 343 -2.88 26.50 -8.49
C ASP A 343 -2.19 25.86 -9.71
N LYS A 344 -0.97 26.33 -10.07
CA LYS A 344 -0.13 25.67 -11.07
C LYS A 344 0.30 24.26 -10.66
N GLN A 345 0.67 24.05 -9.39
CA GLN A 345 1.03 22.71 -8.90
C GLN A 345 -0.16 21.73 -8.96
N ILE A 346 -1.36 22.18 -8.58
CA ILE A 346 -2.58 21.35 -8.65
C ILE A 346 -2.85 20.91 -10.09
N VAL A 347 -2.88 21.84 -11.05
CA VAL A 347 -3.11 21.51 -12.47
C VAL A 347 -2.04 20.53 -12.98
N ASP A 348 -0.77 20.77 -12.62
CA ASP A 348 0.34 19.91 -12.98
C ASP A 348 0.23 18.50 -12.34
N TRP A 349 -0.28 18.36 -11.12
CA TRP A 349 -0.55 17.04 -10.52
C TRP A 349 -1.67 16.29 -11.24
N LEU A 350 -2.78 16.98 -11.55
CA LEU A 350 -3.88 16.40 -12.32
C LEU A 350 -3.39 15.93 -13.70
N ASP A 351 -2.52 16.70 -14.34
CA ASP A 351 -1.93 16.38 -15.64
C ASP A 351 -0.91 15.23 -15.59
N ARG A 352 0.05 15.27 -14.66
CA ARG A 352 1.09 14.25 -14.54
C ARG A 352 0.52 12.92 -14.05
N GLY A 353 -0.59 12.95 -13.31
CA GLY A 353 -1.31 11.76 -12.85
C GLY A 353 -2.20 11.11 -13.92
N ALA A 354 -2.30 11.67 -15.14
CA ALA A 354 -3.17 11.17 -16.20
C ALA A 354 -2.95 9.69 -16.58
N THR A 355 -1.75 9.16 -16.32
CA THR A 355 -1.38 7.75 -16.56
C THR A 355 -0.99 7.04 -15.27
N ASN A 356 -1.57 7.46 -14.13
CA ASN A 356 -1.35 6.75 -12.87
C ASN A 356 -1.84 5.31 -13.01
N SER A 357 -0.97 4.38 -12.64
CA SER A 357 -1.29 2.97 -12.65
C SER A 357 -2.45 2.68 -11.68
N PRO A 358 -3.37 1.78 -12.05
CA PRO A 358 -4.39 1.32 -11.12
C PRO A 358 -3.75 0.52 -9.98
N THR A 359 -4.34 0.61 -8.79
CA THR A 359 -3.89 -0.19 -7.65
C THR A 359 -4.31 -1.65 -7.80
N ASN A 360 -5.55 -1.95 -8.23
CA ASN A 360 -6.18 -3.29 -8.33
C ASN A 360 -6.15 -4.17 -7.07
N HIS A 361 -5.13 -4.12 -6.22
CA HIS A 361 -5.07 -4.84 -4.96
C HIS A 361 -5.99 -4.22 -3.92
N SER A 362 -6.07 -2.89 -3.84
CA SER A 362 -7.05 -2.19 -2.99
C SER A 362 -8.49 -2.58 -3.36
N THR A 363 -8.73 -2.91 -4.63
CA THR A 363 -10.02 -3.42 -5.15
C THR A 363 -10.46 -4.72 -4.49
N THR A 364 -9.52 -5.50 -3.95
CA THR A 364 -9.83 -6.66 -3.08
C THR A 364 -10.64 -6.24 -1.86
N MET A 365 -10.35 -5.06 -1.29
CA MET A 365 -10.93 -4.57 -0.04
C MET A 365 -12.05 -3.55 -0.24
N THR A 366 -12.15 -2.90 -1.41
CA THR A 366 -13.12 -1.83 -1.67
C THR A 366 -14.41 -2.29 -2.34
N ASN A 367 -14.50 -3.56 -2.76
CA ASN A 367 -15.75 -4.17 -3.20
C ASN A 367 -16.43 -4.92 -2.03
N PRO A 368 -17.64 -4.52 -1.60
CA PRO A 368 -18.33 -5.19 -0.50
C PRO A 368 -18.63 -6.67 -0.77
N GLU A 369 -18.84 -7.08 -2.02
CA GLU A 369 -19.04 -8.50 -2.36
C GLU A 369 -17.77 -9.32 -2.10
N HIS A 370 -16.59 -8.76 -2.34
CA HIS A 370 -15.32 -9.45 -2.02
C HIS A 370 -15.17 -9.64 -0.51
N ALA A 371 -15.54 -8.62 0.27
CA ALA A 371 -15.50 -8.68 1.72
C ALA A 371 -16.48 -9.73 2.27
N GLU A 372 -17.70 -9.76 1.75
CA GLU A 372 -18.73 -10.72 2.15
C GLU A 372 -18.37 -12.15 1.75
N LYS A 373 -17.90 -12.36 0.52
CA LYS A 373 -17.72 -13.71 -0.04
C LYS A 373 -16.36 -14.34 0.25
N ALA A 374 -15.31 -13.55 0.49
CA ALA A 374 -13.96 -14.06 0.77
C ALA A 374 -13.47 -13.69 2.17
N LEU A 375 -13.33 -12.39 2.48
CA LEU A 375 -12.68 -11.95 3.74
C LEU A 375 -13.40 -12.46 4.98
N ALA A 376 -14.73 -12.51 4.96
CA ALA A 376 -15.53 -13.00 6.08
C ALA A 376 -15.14 -14.43 6.51
N TYR A 377 -14.60 -15.24 5.59
CA TYR A 377 -14.20 -16.63 5.82
C TYR A 377 -12.70 -16.79 6.15
N ASP A 378 -11.90 -15.75 5.92
CA ASP A 378 -10.45 -15.76 6.14
C ASP A 378 -10.05 -15.16 7.50
N VAL A 379 -11.01 -14.57 8.23
CA VAL A 379 -10.80 -14.03 9.59
C VAL A 379 -11.13 -15.06 10.68
N ALA A 380 -10.55 -14.86 11.86
CA ALA A 380 -10.90 -15.62 13.05
C ALA A 380 -12.24 -15.12 13.62
N VAL A 381 -13.17 -16.04 13.88
CA VAL A 381 -14.48 -15.72 14.48
C VAL A 381 -14.49 -16.15 15.95
N GLY A 382 -14.93 -15.25 16.83
CA GLY A 382 -15.03 -15.51 18.25
C GLY A 382 -15.61 -14.33 19.03
N ARG A 383 -15.87 -14.52 20.32
CA ARG A 383 -16.39 -13.46 21.17
C ARG A 383 -15.26 -12.54 21.64
N CYS A 384 -15.40 -11.23 21.41
CA CYS A 384 -14.53 -10.24 22.03
C CYS A 384 -14.95 -10.02 23.49
N TYR A 385 -14.09 -10.41 24.44
CA TYR A 385 -14.32 -10.22 25.88
C TYR A 385 -13.79 -8.88 26.41
N LEU A 386 -13.19 -8.04 25.56
CA LEU A 386 -12.79 -6.70 25.97
C LEU A 386 -14.03 -5.87 26.25
N THR A 387 -14.12 -5.36 27.47
CA THR A 387 -15.15 -4.38 27.85
C THR A 387 -14.95 -3.08 27.08
N GLU A 388 -16.01 -2.28 26.94
CA GLU A 388 -15.91 -0.94 26.34
C GLU A 388 -14.82 -0.09 27.02
N LYS A 389 -14.72 -0.16 28.35
CA LYS A 389 -13.69 0.55 29.13
C LYS A 389 -12.28 0.09 28.74
N GLN A 390 -12.05 -1.20 28.58
CA GLN A 390 -10.76 -1.74 28.14
C GLN A 390 -10.47 -1.34 26.70
N LEU A 391 -11.45 -1.41 25.80
CA LEU A 391 -11.30 -1.01 24.40
C LEU A 391 -10.98 0.49 24.28
N LYS A 392 -11.64 1.34 25.07
CA LYS A 392 -11.35 2.78 25.16
C LYS A 392 -9.94 3.02 25.69
N SER A 393 -9.53 2.29 26.74
CA SER A 393 -8.18 2.40 27.29
C SER A 393 -7.11 1.97 26.27
N LEU A 394 -7.34 0.89 25.52
CA LEU A 394 -6.47 0.43 24.45
C LEU A 394 -6.33 1.49 23.34
N ARG A 395 -7.45 2.09 22.91
CA ARG A 395 -7.45 3.16 21.90
C ARG A 395 -6.62 4.37 22.32
N ILE A 396 -6.71 4.78 23.59
CA ILE A 396 -5.90 5.88 24.14
C ILE A 396 -4.42 5.51 24.16
N GLN A 397 -4.08 4.27 24.54
CA GLN A 397 -2.70 3.81 24.58
C GLN A 397 -2.08 3.61 23.18
N ALA A 398 -2.90 3.27 22.19
CA ALA A 398 -2.45 3.01 20.81
C ALA A 398 -2.33 4.29 19.96
N ASP A 399 -2.97 5.39 20.36
CA ASP A 399 -2.88 6.68 19.66
C ASP A 399 -1.88 7.58 20.39
N TRP A 400 -0.71 7.76 19.78
CA TRP A 400 0.36 8.57 20.34
C TRP A 400 -0.04 10.02 20.66
N ARG A 401 -1.06 10.55 19.99
CA ARG A 401 -1.58 11.92 20.23
C ARG A 401 -2.44 12.00 21.49
N MET A 402 -2.87 10.87 22.03
CA MET A 402 -3.74 10.77 23.21
C MET A 402 -2.96 10.40 24.48
N GLY A 403 -1.63 10.56 24.47
CA GLY A 403 -0.76 10.21 25.60
C GLY A 403 -1.16 10.83 26.94
N ASP A 404 -1.73 12.04 26.95
CA ASP A 404 -2.26 12.71 28.15
C ASP A 404 -3.41 11.94 28.80
N GLY A 405 -4.19 11.19 28.02
CA GLY A 405 -5.28 10.35 28.50
C GLY A 405 -4.82 9.06 29.19
N ILE A 406 -3.53 8.72 29.13
CA ILE A 406 -2.97 7.54 29.79
C ILE A 406 -2.75 7.84 31.28
N PRO A 407 -3.31 7.03 32.21
CA PRO A 407 -3.09 7.22 33.65
C PRO A 407 -1.61 7.12 34.03
N SER A 408 -1.17 7.90 35.03
CA SER A 408 0.24 7.97 35.45
C SER A 408 0.81 6.62 35.91
N GLY A 409 0.00 5.76 36.52
CA GLY A 409 0.42 4.41 36.94
C GLY A 409 0.36 3.35 35.84
N ASN A 410 -0.01 3.71 34.61
CA ASN A 410 -0.04 2.75 33.49
C ASN A 410 1.40 2.56 32.96
N PRO A 411 1.88 1.31 32.79
CA PRO A 411 3.24 1.04 32.29
C PRO A 411 3.50 1.68 30.91
N ASN A 412 2.47 1.84 30.08
CA ASN A 412 2.60 2.43 28.75
C ASN A 412 2.68 3.97 28.77
N LYS A 413 2.54 4.62 29.93
CA LYS A 413 2.62 6.09 30.01
C LYS A 413 3.99 6.61 29.55
N THR A 414 5.06 5.89 29.85
CA THR A 414 6.43 6.24 29.44
C THR A 414 6.55 6.46 27.93
N TYR A 415 5.78 5.70 27.13
CA TYR A 415 5.80 5.78 25.68
C TYR A 415 5.14 7.04 25.10
N ALA A 416 4.38 7.80 25.88
CA ALA A 416 3.80 9.05 25.40
C ALA A 416 4.87 10.13 25.16
N ASP A 417 5.92 10.15 25.98
CA ASP A 417 6.88 11.24 26.03
C ASP A 417 7.84 11.25 24.82
N TYR A 418 8.10 10.08 24.22
CA TYR A 418 9.00 10.00 23.07
C TYR A 418 8.42 10.62 21.81
N PHE A 419 7.10 10.56 21.62
CA PHE A 419 6.49 11.13 20.42
C PHE A 419 6.59 12.66 20.40
N ALA A 420 6.60 13.28 21.57
CA ALA A 420 6.77 14.73 21.71
C ALA A 420 8.24 15.16 21.67
N SER A 421 9.13 14.42 22.33
CA SER A 421 10.53 14.84 22.54
C SER A 421 11.54 14.18 21.61
N GLY A 422 11.19 13.07 20.94
CA GLY A 422 12.13 12.21 20.23
C GLY A 422 13.08 11.43 21.16
N THR A 423 12.81 11.42 22.47
CA THR A 423 13.62 10.77 23.50
C THR A 423 12.77 9.88 24.40
N LEU A 424 13.31 8.75 24.84
CA LEU A 424 12.73 7.97 25.94
C LEU A 424 13.69 8.04 27.12
N ASP A 425 13.21 8.44 28.29
CA ASP A 425 14.04 8.67 29.49
C ASP A 425 15.26 9.59 29.24
N ARG A 426 15.07 10.64 28.43
CA ARG A 426 16.11 11.59 27.97
C ARG A 426 17.18 10.98 27.07
N THR A 427 17.04 9.72 26.68
CA THR A 427 17.89 9.08 25.68
C THR A 427 17.26 9.25 24.30
N PRO A 428 17.98 9.81 23.30
CA PRO A 428 17.50 9.85 21.92
C PRO A 428 17.06 8.47 21.44
N LEU A 429 15.92 8.37 20.74
CA LEU A 429 15.36 7.07 20.34
C LEU A 429 16.35 6.20 19.57
N HIS A 430 17.16 6.79 18.70
CA HIS A 430 18.17 6.08 17.93
C HIS A 430 19.28 5.48 18.79
N GLU A 431 19.52 5.99 20.00
CA GLU A 431 20.42 5.39 21.00
C GLU A 431 19.66 4.40 21.89
N TRP A 432 18.45 4.77 22.33
CA TRP A 432 17.63 3.95 23.23
C TRP A 432 17.36 2.55 22.67
N VAL A 433 17.06 2.42 21.38
CA VAL A 433 16.83 1.10 20.74
C VAL A 433 18.07 0.19 20.72
N HIS A 434 19.24 0.72 21.06
CA HIS A 434 20.50 -0.03 21.11
C HIS A 434 20.99 -0.31 22.54
N THR A 435 20.30 0.18 23.58
CA THR A 435 20.66 -0.14 24.98
C THR A 435 20.32 -1.59 25.31
N GLU A 436 20.98 -2.14 26.33
CA GLU A 436 20.89 -3.57 26.67
C GLU A 436 19.47 -3.98 27.09
N GLU A 437 18.81 -3.16 27.90
CA GLU A 437 17.49 -3.40 28.50
C GLU A 437 16.33 -2.77 27.70
N SER A 438 16.60 -2.28 26.48
CA SER A 438 15.57 -1.61 25.69
C SER A 438 14.50 -2.58 25.17
N GLU A 439 13.24 -2.30 25.49
CA GLU A 439 12.10 -3.01 24.91
C GLU A 439 11.95 -2.77 23.39
N GLY A 440 12.54 -1.68 22.88
CA GLY A 440 12.57 -1.35 21.45
C GLY A 440 13.73 -1.99 20.69
N LYS A 441 14.60 -2.75 21.38
CA LYS A 441 15.72 -3.44 20.74
C LYS A 441 15.20 -4.46 19.73
N MET A 442 15.74 -4.41 18.52
CA MET A 442 15.41 -5.37 17.48
C MET A 442 15.69 -6.79 17.96
N PRO A 443 14.69 -7.69 17.96
CA PRO A 443 14.88 -9.06 18.42
C PRO A 443 15.95 -9.77 17.58
N ILE A 444 16.79 -10.61 18.20
CA ILE A 444 17.85 -11.38 17.52
C ILE A 444 17.29 -12.26 16.38
N ALA A 445 16.01 -12.63 16.46
CA ALA A 445 15.33 -13.43 15.44
C ALA A 445 14.90 -12.62 14.19
N ILE A 446 14.99 -11.30 14.22
CA ILE A 446 14.77 -10.40 13.08
C ILE A 446 16.15 -10.07 12.49
N LEU A 447 16.32 -10.28 11.19
CA LEU A 447 17.58 -10.01 10.50
C LEU A 447 17.45 -8.77 9.63
N ASP A 448 18.36 -7.81 9.83
CA ASP A 448 18.58 -6.66 8.97
C ASP A 448 19.96 -6.84 8.31
N GLU A 449 19.98 -7.49 7.14
CA GLU A 449 21.18 -7.73 6.35
C GLU A 449 20.94 -7.23 4.94
N ARG A 450 21.86 -6.42 4.40
CA ARG A 450 21.67 -5.78 3.10
C ARG A 450 22.64 -6.28 2.05
N GLU A 451 22.24 -6.23 0.78
CA GLU A 451 23.03 -6.75 -0.35
C GLU A 451 24.42 -6.12 -0.50
N GLY A 452 24.63 -4.89 -0.02
CA GLY A 452 25.96 -4.31 0.15
C GLY A 452 26.74 -4.03 -1.13
N GLN A 453 26.08 -3.97 -2.29
CA GLN A 453 26.73 -3.80 -3.59
C GLN A 453 27.58 -2.51 -3.63
N LEU A 454 28.82 -2.64 -4.15
CA LEU A 454 29.86 -1.58 -4.06
C LEU A 454 29.43 -0.23 -4.63
N TYR A 455 28.68 -0.20 -5.74
CA TYR A 455 28.25 1.03 -6.40
C TYR A 455 27.24 1.83 -5.56
N LEU A 456 26.62 1.24 -4.53
CA LEU A 456 25.67 1.93 -3.63
C LEU A 456 26.36 2.91 -2.67
N LYS A 457 27.70 2.90 -2.61
CA LYS A 457 28.51 3.85 -1.82
C LYS A 457 28.78 5.16 -2.57
N VAL A 458 28.55 5.19 -3.90
CA VAL A 458 28.79 6.37 -4.74
C VAL A 458 27.77 7.47 -4.43
N GLY A 459 28.26 8.68 -4.09
CA GLY A 459 27.43 9.83 -3.70
C GLY A 459 26.98 9.83 -2.23
N GLY A 460 27.41 8.86 -1.43
CA GLY A 460 27.12 8.80 0.01
C GLY A 460 28.20 9.45 0.90
N ALA A 461 29.15 10.17 0.30
CA ALA A 461 30.11 11.02 0.99
C ALA A 461 29.57 12.45 1.05
N VAL A 462 28.53 12.64 1.86
CA VAL A 462 28.18 13.91 2.50
C VAL A 462 27.75 13.57 3.92
#